data_AF-A0A2E9TSF3-F1
#
_entry.id   AF-A0A2E9TSF3-F1
#
_cell.length_a   1.000
_cell.length_b   1.000
_cell.length_c   1.000
_cell.angle_alpha   90.00
_cell.angle_beta   90.00
_cell.angle_gamma   90.00
#
_symmetry.space_group_name_H-M   'P 1'
#
loop_
_entity.id
_entity.type
_entity.pdbx_description
1 polymer ?
#
loop_
_entity_poly.entity_id
_entity_poly.type
_entity_poly.pdbx_seq_one_letter_code
_entity_poly.pdbx_strand_id
1 'polypeptide(L)'
;MKTYSATRRRFVQGLAAGGVLAATPAWLQAAVKGATALGSAPVLSGREIDLVIAETPVNFTGVTRMATTINGSIPAPTLRLREGDDVTIRVTNRLPVATSIHWHGILLPYEMDGVP
;
A
#
# COMPACT_ATOMS: atom_id res chain seq x y z
N MET A 1 12.59 18.62 -28.65
CA MET A 1 11.92 19.49 -27.65
C MET A 1 10.42 19.43 -27.92
N LYS A 2 9.63 18.71 -27.11
CA LYS A 2 8.17 18.57 -27.31
C LYS A 2 7.45 19.68 -26.55
N THR A 3 6.79 20.60 -27.24
CA THR A 3 5.99 21.68 -26.62
C THR A 3 4.63 21.13 -26.19
N TYR A 4 4.40 21.00 -24.88
CA TYR A 4 3.08 20.66 -24.35
C TYR A 4 2.21 21.92 -24.31
N SER A 5 1.35 22.10 -25.32
CA SER A 5 0.33 23.15 -25.30
C SER A 5 -0.83 22.72 -24.39
N ALA A 6 -0.88 23.24 -23.16
CA ALA A 6 -2.04 23.08 -22.29
C ALA A 6 -3.24 23.84 -22.87
N THR A 7 -4.26 23.13 -23.33
CA THR A 7 -5.47 23.73 -23.90
C THR A 7 -6.25 24.49 -22.82
N ARG A 8 -6.84 25.66 -23.15
CA ARG A 8 -7.66 26.49 -22.23
C ARG A 8 -8.72 25.71 -21.45
N ARG A 9 -9.28 24.66 -22.06
CA ARG A 9 -10.22 23.72 -21.44
C ARG A 9 -9.63 22.98 -20.24
N ARG A 10 -8.37 22.55 -20.31
CA ARG A 10 -7.66 21.89 -19.19
C ARG A 10 -7.37 22.87 -18.06
N PHE A 11 -7.12 24.14 -18.37
CA PHE A 11 -6.91 25.19 -17.36
C PHE A 11 -8.18 25.48 -16.56
N VAL A 12 -9.34 25.64 -17.24
CA VAL A 12 -10.63 25.86 -16.57
C VAL A 12 -11.06 24.63 -15.77
N GLN A 13 -10.83 23.42 -16.30
CA GLN A 13 -11.08 22.18 -15.56
C GLN A 13 -10.21 22.09 -14.29
N GLY A 14 -8.95 22.52 -14.36
CA GLY A 14 -8.05 22.60 -13.21
C GLY A 14 -8.52 23.59 -12.14
N LEU A 15 -8.99 24.78 -12.54
CA LEU A 15 -9.54 25.78 -11.61
C LEU A 15 -10.84 25.31 -10.92
N ALA A 16 -11.75 24.67 -11.67
CA ALA A 16 -12.99 24.15 -11.11
C ALA A 16 -12.72 23.02 -10.09
N ALA A 17 -11.84 22.07 -10.43
CA ALA A 17 -11.46 20.99 -9.52
C ALA A 17 -10.69 21.49 -8.28
N GLY A 18 -9.76 22.44 -8.46
CA GLY A 18 -8.99 23.05 -7.37
C GLY A 18 -9.86 23.89 -6.43
N GLY A 19 -10.83 24.64 -6.95
CA GLY A 19 -11.77 25.44 -6.16
C GLY A 19 -12.71 24.59 -5.31
N VAL A 20 -13.20 23.46 -5.84
CA VAL A 20 -14.05 22.53 -5.08
C VAL A 20 -13.27 21.87 -3.94
N LEU A 21 -12.01 21.46 -4.17
CA LEU A 21 -11.17 20.87 -3.12
C LEU A 21 -10.84 21.89 -2.02
N ALA A 22 -10.54 23.14 -2.36
CA ALA A 22 -10.26 24.20 -1.38
C ALA A 22 -11.48 24.61 -0.55
N ALA A 23 -12.70 24.42 -1.06
CA ALA A 23 -13.95 24.76 -0.38
C ALA A 23 -14.50 23.64 0.53
N THR A 24 -13.89 22.45 0.51
CA THR A 24 -14.30 21.38 1.42
C THR A 24 -13.84 21.68 2.85
N PRO A 25 -14.71 21.57 3.87
CA PRO A 25 -14.32 21.78 5.24
C PRO A 25 -13.19 20.83 5.66
N ALA A 26 -12.22 21.33 6.44
CA ALA A 26 -11.06 20.55 6.90
C ALA A 26 -11.45 19.24 7.64
N TRP A 27 -12.60 19.23 8.33
CA TRP A 27 -13.15 18.03 8.98
C TRP A 27 -13.61 16.97 7.98
N LEU A 28 -14.15 17.38 6.82
CA LEU A 28 -14.54 16.47 5.75
C LEU A 28 -13.29 15.89 5.06
N GLN A 29 -12.24 16.71 4.88
CA GLN A 29 -10.94 16.23 4.37
C GLN A 29 -10.26 15.24 5.33
N ALA A 30 -10.37 15.47 6.65
CA ALA A 30 -9.85 14.56 7.67
C ALA A 30 -10.62 13.23 7.72
N ALA A 31 -11.94 13.27 7.56
CA ALA A 31 -12.78 12.07 7.50
C ALA A 31 -12.42 11.16 6.31
N VAL A 32 -12.09 11.75 5.15
CA VAL A 32 -11.66 10.98 3.97
C VAL A 32 -10.26 10.37 4.14
N LYS A 33 -9.35 11.04 4.86
CA LYS A 33 -8.02 10.47 5.20
C LYS A 33 -8.07 9.38 6.27
N GLY A 34 -9.07 9.42 7.14
CA GLY A 34 -9.25 8.47 8.24
C GLY A 34 -10.02 7.19 7.90
N ALA A 35 -10.59 7.11 6.69
CA ALA A 35 -11.21 5.89 6.21
C ALA A 35 -10.12 4.85 5.91
N THR A 36 -9.83 3.98 6.87
CA THR A 36 -9.19 2.69 6.59
C THR A 36 -9.97 2.04 5.45
N ALA A 37 -9.30 1.83 4.32
CA ALA A 37 -9.92 1.20 3.17
C ALA A 37 -10.44 -0.18 3.60
N LEU A 38 -11.77 -0.32 3.68
CA LEU A 38 -12.47 -1.61 3.82
C LEU A 38 -12.40 -2.42 2.51
N GLY A 39 -11.29 -2.29 1.77
CA GLY A 39 -11.07 -2.94 0.49
C GLY A 39 -10.18 -4.15 0.65
N SER A 40 -10.40 -5.17 -0.19
CA SER A 40 -9.46 -6.27 -0.37
C SER A 40 -8.03 -5.74 -0.49
N ALA A 41 -7.10 -6.34 0.25
CA ALA A 41 -5.68 -5.97 0.21
C ALA A 41 -5.17 -5.90 -1.24
N PRO A 42 -4.27 -4.96 -1.56
CA PRO A 42 -3.82 -4.78 -2.94
C PRO A 42 -3.16 -6.06 -3.47
N VAL A 43 -3.29 -6.30 -4.77
CA VAL A 43 -2.51 -7.32 -5.46
C VAL A 43 -1.24 -6.65 -5.97
N LEU A 44 -0.08 -7.14 -5.53
CA LEU A 44 1.22 -6.69 -6.00
C LEU A 44 1.75 -7.68 -7.03
N SER A 45 2.40 -7.18 -8.08
CA SER A 45 2.98 -7.99 -9.15
C SER A 45 4.18 -7.26 -9.75
N GLY A 46 5.09 -8.02 -10.37
CA GLY A 46 6.33 -7.49 -10.93
C GLY A 46 7.53 -8.24 -10.36
N ARG A 47 8.72 -7.84 -10.80
CA ARG A 47 9.99 -8.45 -10.36
C ARG A 47 10.60 -7.78 -9.14
N GLU A 48 10.10 -6.61 -8.76
CA GLU A 48 10.53 -5.90 -7.55
C GLU A 48 9.29 -5.56 -6.74
N ILE A 49 9.26 -6.03 -5.49
CA ILE A 49 8.12 -5.85 -4.58
C ILE A 49 8.65 -5.40 -3.23
N ASP A 50 8.11 -4.29 -2.73
CA ASP A 50 8.43 -3.79 -1.39
C ASP A 50 7.32 -4.14 -0.39
N LEU A 51 7.73 -4.74 0.72
CA LEU A 51 6.89 -5.09 1.86
C LEU A 51 7.38 -4.35 3.10
N VAL A 52 6.47 -3.71 3.82
CA VAL A 52 6.75 -3.01 5.07
C VAL A 52 5.91 -3.64 6.17
N ILE A 53 6.58 -4.24 7.15
CA ILE A 53 5.96 -4.78 8.35
C ILE A 53 5.93 -3.68 9.41
N ALA A 54 4.75 -3.34 9.93
CA ALA A 54 4.61 -2.28 10.93
C ALA A 54 3.40 -2.50 11.84
N GLU A 55 3.45 -1.94 13.05
CA GLU A 55 2.26 -1.73 13.86
C GLU A 55 1.43 -0.59 13.25
N THR A 56 0.13 -0.80 13.04
CA THR A 56 -0.74 0.18 12.39
C THR A 56 -2.12 0.22 13.08
N PRO A 57 -2.71 1.40 13.30
CA PRO A 57 -4.11 1.52 13.70
C PRO A 57 -5.03 0.96 12.63
N VAL A 58 -5.83 -0.03 13.01
CA VAL A 58 -6.86 -0.62 12.17
C VAL A 58 -8.23 -0.54 12.86
N ASN A 59 -9.29 -0.45 12.07
CA ASN A 59 -10.67 -0.46 12.57
C ASN A 59 -11.56 -1.29 11.62
N PHE A 60 -11.86 -2.52 12.04
CA PHE A 60 -12.71 -3.45 11.29
C PHE A 60 -14.05 -3.74 11.97
N THR A 61 -14.18 -3.39 13.25
CA THR A 61 -15.34 -3.71 14.10
C THR A 61 -16.02 -2.47 14.68
N GLY A 62 -15.63 -1.27 14.21
CA GLY A 62 -16.08 0.02 14.77
C GLY A 62 -15.18 0.54 15.89
N VAL A 63 -14.17 -0.22 16.32
CA VAL A 63 -13.22 0.19 17.37
C VAL A 63 -11.79 0.07 16.87
N THR A 64 -11.01 1.15 17.02
CA THR A 64 -9.59 1.17 16.62
C THR A 64 -8.73 0.31 17.54
N ARG A 65 -7.85 -0.50 16.94
CA ARG A 65 -6.84 -1.34 17.61
C ARG A 65 -5.51 -1.26 16.87
N MET A 66 -4.42 -1.47 17.60
CA MET A 66 -3.11 -1.72 16.98
C MET A 66 -3.08 -3.14 16.44
N ALA A 67 -2.52 -3.31 15.25
CA ALA A 67 -2.26 -4.62 14.69
C ALA A 67 -0.97 -4.60 13.86
N THR A 68 -0.31 -5.75 13.77
CA THR A 68 0.82 -5.95 12.85
C THR A 68 0.28 -6.10 11.44
N THR A 69 0.74 -5.24 10.54
CA THR A 69 0.30 -5.19 9.14
C THR A 69 1.49 -5.36 8.21
N ILE A 70 1.19 -5.74 6.97
CA ILE A 70 2.13 -5.60 5.85
C ILE A 70 1.54 -4.58 4.90
N ASN A 71 2.30 -3.54 4.56
CA ASN A 71 1.86 -2.40 3.75
C ASN A 71 0.57 -1.74 4.27
N GLY A 72 0.40 -1.70 5.61
CA GLY A 72 -0.73 -1.04 6.26
C GLY A 72 -2.06 -1.81 6.19
N SER A 73 -2.07 -3.06 5.70
CA SER A 73 -3.29 -3.86 5.56
C SER A 73 -3.25 -5.18 6.33
N ILE A 74 -4.45 -5.62 6.73
CA ILE A 74 -4.75 -6.99 7.18
C ILE A 74 -6.04 -7.42 6.47
N PRO A 75 -6.02 -8.48 5.63
CA PRO A 75 -4.84 -9.27 5.28
C PRO A 75 -3.75 -8.46 4.56
N ALA A 76 -2.54 -8.99 4.52
CA ALA A 76 -1.43 -8.45 3.74
C ALA A 76 -1.75 -8.45 2.22
N PRO A 77 -1.02 -7.69 1.39
CA PRO A 77 -1.16 -7.73 -0.05
C PRO A 77 -1.01 -9.14 -0.62
N THR A 78 -1.79 -9.48 -1.65
CA THR A 78 -1.57 -10.72 -2.41
C THR A 78 -0.42 -10.51 -3.38
N LEU A 79 0.60 -11.36 -3.34
CA LEU A 79 1.67 -11.35 -4.34
C LEU A 79 1.27 -12.23 -5.51
N ARG A 80 1.20 -11.66 -6.71
CA ARG A 80 0.94 -12.40 -7.95
C ARG A 80 2.23 -12.50 -8.76
N LEU A 81 2.85 -13.67 -8.67
CA LEU A 81 4.09 -14.01 -9.35
C LEU A 81 3.81 -14.97 -10.50
N ARG A 82 4.79 -15.11 -11.39
CA ARG A 82 4.77 -16.08 -12.50
C ARG A 82 5.90 -17.07 -12.28
N GLU A 83 5.61 -18.35 -12.50
CA GLU A 83 6.62 -19.41 -12.46
C GLU A 83 7.75 -19.13 -13.47
N GLY A 84 8.99 -19.32 -13.03
CA GLY A 84 10.19 -19.08 -13.83
C GLY A 84 10.69 -17.62 -13.84
N ASP A 85 9.97 -16.66 -13.24
CA ASP A 85 10.51 -15.32 -13.02
C ASP A 85 11.40 -15.28 -11.77
N ASP A 86 12.54 -14.61 -11.89
CA ASP A 86 13.33 -14.15 -10.74
C ASP A 86 12.70 -12.86 -10.17
N VAL A 87 12.39 -12.89 -8.88
CA VAL A 87 11.71 -11.80 -8.17
C VAL A 87 12.53 -11.39 -6.95
N THR A 88 12.74 -10.09 -6.79
CA THR A 88 13.30 -9.49 -5.59
C THR A 88 12.18 -8.94 -4.71
N ILE A 89 12.04 -9.48 -3.50
CA ILE A 89 11.13 -8.96 -2.49
C ILE A 89 11.94 -8.30 -1.39
N ARG A 90 11.77 -6.98 -1.22
CA ARG A 90 12.45 -6.22 -0.19
C ARG A 90 11.52 -6.09 1.01
N VAL A 91 11.99 -6.55 2.17
CA VAL A 91 11.21 -6.52 3.41
C VAL A 91 11.83 -5.49 4.35
N THR A 92 11.03 -4.52 4.77
CA THR A 92 11.40 -3.54 5.81
C THR A 92 10.64 -3.86 7.09
N ASN A 93 11.36 -4.26 8.13
CA ASN A 93 10.79 -4.42 9.46
C ASN A 93 10.81 -3.09 10.21
N ARG A 94 9.64 -2.57 10.58
CA ARG A 94 9.47 -1.38 11.44
C ARG A 94 8.95 -1.72 12.84
N LEU A 95 8.85 -3.00 13.17
CA LEU A 95 8.46 -3.44 14.51
C LEU A 95 9.61 -3.21 15.50
N PRO A 96 9.32 -3.07 16.81
CA PRO A 96 10.35 -2.98 17.84
C PRO A 96 11.04 -4.32 18.13
N VAL A 97 10.67 -5.40 17.44
CA VAL A 97 11.16 -6.76 17.64
C VAL A 97 11.62 -7.37 16.32
N ALA A 98 12.53 -8.35 16.40
CA ALA A 98 12.91 -9.16 15.25
C ALA A 98 11.71 -9.95 14.71
N THR A 99 11.67 -10.14 13.39
CA THR A 99 10.60 -10.86 12.71
C THR A 99 11.12 -11.48 11.41
N SER A 100 10.37 -12.44 10.85
CA SER A 100 10.66 -13.08 9.57
C SER A 100 9.39 -13.24 8.74
N ILE A 101 9.55 -13.44 7.42
CA ILE A 101 8.47 -13.84 6.50
C ILE A 101 8.83 -15.22 5.97
N HIS A 102 7.95 -16.20 6.19
CA HIS A 102 8.07 -17.52 5.61
C HIS A 102 7.16 -17.68 4.39
N TRP A 103 7.71 -18.20 3.29
CA TRP A 103 7.02 -18.35 2.00
C TRP A 103 6.33 -19.71 1.90
N HIS A 104 5.28 -19.91 2.70
CA HIS A 104 4.61 -21.20 2.79
C HIS A 104 4.13 -21.72 1.41
N GLY A 105 4.66 -22.87 1.00
CA GLY A 105 4.29 -23.54 -0.25
C GLY A 105 5.07 -23.10 -1.49
N ILE A 106 6.07 -22.23 -1.36
CA ILE A 106 6.99 -21.88 -2.45
C ILE A 106 8.25 -22.76 -2.33
N LEU A 107 8.77 -23.24 -3.46
CA LEU A 107 10.05 -23.95 -3.53
C LEU A 107 11.18 -22.95 -3.82
N LEU A 108 12.09 -22.76 -2.88
CA LEU A 108 13.21 -21.81 -2.98
C LEU A 108 14.43 -22.30 -2.16
N PRO A 109 15.63 -21.72 -2.37
CA PRO A 109 16.78 -21.97 -1.48
C PRO A 109 16.46 -21.63 -0.02
N TYR A 110 16.99 -22.41 0.92
CA TYR A 110 16.63 -22.29 2.34
C TYR A 110 17.05 -20.93 2.94
N GLU A 111 18.08 -20.29 2.39
CA GLU A 111 18.55 -18.96 2.81
C GLU A 111 17.51 -17.87 2.56
N MET A 112 16.53 -18.13 1.69
CA MET A 112 15.47 -17.19 1.33
C MET A 112 14.11 -17.58 1.96
N ASP A 113 14.03 -18.72 2.66
CA ASP A 113 12.78 -19.32 3.16
C ASP A 113 12.21 -18.60 4.40
N GLY A 114 13.06 -17.91 5.16
CA GLY A 114 12.65 -17.11 6.31
C GLY A 114 12.17 -17.92 7.52
N VAL A 115 12.52 -19.21 7.58
CA VAL A 115 12.43 -20.04 8.78
C VAL A 115 13.43 -19.59 9.86
N PRO A 116 13.13 -19.79 11.16
CA PRO A 116 14.01 -19.43 12.28
C PRO A 116 15.30 -20.24 12.37
#